data_AF-A0A1G2XVX3-F1
#
_entry.id   AF-A0A1G2XVX3-F1
#
_cell.length_a   1.000
_cell.length_b   1.000
_cell.length_c   1.000
_cell.angle_alpha   90.00
_cell.angle_beta   90.00
_cell.angle_gamma   90.00
#
_symmetry.space_group_name_H-M   'P 1'
#
loop_
_entity.id
_entity.type
_entity.pdbx_description
1 polymer ?
#
loop_
_entity_poly.entity_id
_entity_poly.type
_entity_poly.pdbx_seq_one_letter_code
_entity_poly.pdbx_strand_id
1 'polypeptide(L)'
;MAAINGKLQKAKPNRKKIAIIAAVIAVIVLSASGGMYLMFKGGEETDEFGRRRREWNDANMPNPDKQNAKQIIDYRNSERYKRLSQREQMMYTMASGRKLIDYHIDTYITLPKEQQTPYLDKLIDEMQSMRGNFEQMRSERPRRDANDPNMQRRRERAQQAQGGRRVDGSRMRAMRERGTPEQRAQRRQFGEAMQKRAQERGIEMPRFGGPGGPDGRGGR
;
A
#
# COMPACT_ATOMS: atom_id res chain seq x y z
N MET A 1 74.69 -34.32 -11.16
CA MET A 1 74.46 -33.02 -10.47
C MET A 1 73.43 -33.23 -9.38
N ALA A 2 73.67 -32.66 -8.21
CA ALA A 2 73.12 -33.07 -6.91
C ALA A 2 71.64 -32.67 -6.69
N ALA A 3 70.87 -33.56 -6.06
CA ALA A 3 69.51 -33.29 -5.58
C ALA A 3 69.56 -32.67 -4.17
N ILE A 4 69.07 -31.44 -4.03
CA ILE A 4 68.95 -30.74 -2.75
C ILE A 4 67.60 -31.10 -2.12
N ASN A 5 67.58 -32.15 -1.30
CA ASN A 5 66.43 -32.52 -0.48
C ASN A 5 66.44 -31.72 0.84
N GLY A 6 65.96 -30.47 0.78
CA GLY A 6 65.72 -29.64 1.98
C GLY A 6 64.33 -29.89 2.56
N LYS A 7 64.23 -30.69 3.64
CA LYS A 7 62.98 -30.83 4.40
C LYS A 7 62.68 -29.52 5.14
N LEU A 8 61.70 -28.75 4.67
CA LEU A 8 61.12 -27.60 5.35
C LEU A 8 60.55 -28.04 6.71
N GLN A 9 61.17 -27.62 7.81
CA GLN A 9 60.62 -27.81 9.14
C GLN A 9 59.33 -26.99 9.28
N LYS A 10 58.20 -27.68 9.47
CA LYS A 10 56.91 -27.02 9.72
C LYS A 10 56.99 -26.27 11.04
N ALA A 11 56.80 -24.95 11.00
CA ALA A 11 56.79 -24.10 12.18
C ALA A 11 55.73 -24.60 13.17
N LYS A 12 56.16 -24.89 14.41
CA LYS A 12 55.25 -25.30 15.49
C LYS A 12 54.25 -24.16 15.75
N PRO A 13 52.93 -24.40 15.63
CA PRO A 13 51.94 -23.36 15.85
C PRO A 13 52.01 -22.88 17.30
N ASN A 14 52.20 -21.58 17.48
CA ASN A 14 52.29 -20.98 18.80
C ASN A 14 50.88 -20.88 19.39
N ARG A 15 50.51 -21.87 20.21
CA ARG A 15 49.16 -22.03 20.79
C ARG A 15 48.65 -20.76 21.47
N LYS A 16 49.54 -19.96 22.06
CA LYS A 16 49.20 -18.67 22.69
C LYS A 16 48.68 -17.65 21.67
N LYS A 17 49.29 -17.57 20.48
CA LYS A 17 48.83 -16.66 19.41
C LYS A 17 47.47 -17.07 18.85
N ILE A 18 47.24 -18.38 18.70
CA ILE A 18 45.97 -18.91 18.20
C ILE A 18 44.84 -18.62 19.20
N ALA A 19 45.08 -18.79 20.50
CA ALA A 19 44.09 -18.49 21.54
C ALA A 19 43.69 -17.00 21.56
N ILE A 20 44.67 -16.09 21.39
CA ILE A 20 44.40 -14.65 21.31
C ILE A 20 43.58 -14.31 20.07
N ILE A 21 43.91 -14.87 18.90
CA ILE A 21 43.16 -14.64 17.66
C ILE A 21 41.71 -15.15 17.81
N ALA A 22 41.51 -16.34 18.39
CA ALA A 22 40.17 -16.89 18.61
C ALA A 22 39.33 -16.03 19.57
N ALA A 23 39.95 -15.51 20.64
CA ALA A 23 39.27 -14.62 21.59
C ALA A 23 38.83 -13.29 20.93
N VAL A 24 39.69 -12.70 20.10
CA VAL A 24 39.35 -11.46 19.36
C VAL A 24 38.20 -11.71 18.38
N ILE A 25 38.21 -12.83 17.64
CA ILE A 25 37.11 -13.17 16.73
C ILE A 25 35.81 -13.36 17.50
N ALA A 26 35.83 -14.04 18.65
CA ALA A 26 34.64 -14.25 19.47
C ALA A 26 34.02 -12.92 19.97
N VAL A 27 34.84 -11.97 20.39
CA VAL A 27 34.37 -10.63 20.82
C VAL A 27 33.73 -9.87 19.64
N ILE A 28 34.35 -9.92 18.45
CA ILE A 28 33.79 -9.28 17.26
C ILE A 28 32.43 -9.89 16.90
N VAL A 29 32.32 -11.23 16.88
CA VAL A 29 31.07 -11.92 16.57
C VAL A 29 29.98 -11.60 17.59
N LEU A 30 30.30 -11.56 18.89
CA LEU A 30 29.33 -11.24 19.94
C LEU A 30 28.90 -9.76 19.90
N SER A 31 29.80 -8.83 19.59
CA SER A 31 29.46 -7.41 19.43
C SER A 31 28.57 -7.14 18.20
N ALA A 32 28.83 -7.82 17.08
CA ALA A 32 28.02 -7.71 15.87
C ALA A 32 26.62 -8.34 16.03
N SER A 33 26.52 -9.46 16.75
CA SER A 33 25.24 -10.14 16.95
C SER A 33 24.38 -9.49 18.04
N GLY A 34 24.98 -8.96 19.12
CA GLY A 34 24.26 -8.20 20.14
C GLY A 34 23.68 -6.87 19.64
N GLY A 35 24.41 -6.17 18.77
CA GLY A 35 23.93 -4.93 18.12
C GLY A 35 22.74 -5.19 17.18
N MET A 36 22.75 -6.29 16.42
CA MET A 36 21.61 -6.68 15.59
C MET A 36 20.39 -7.10 16.40
N TYR A 37 20.56 -7.80 17.54
CA TYR A 37 19.42 -8.25 18.35
C TYR A 37 18.65 -7.08 19.00
N LEU A 38 19.35 -6.03 19.43
CA LEU A 38 18.71 -4.82 19.97
C LEU A 38 18.06 -3.94 18.90
N MET A 39 18.58 -3.94 17.66
CA MET A 39 17.92 -3.25 16.54
C MET A 39 16.65 -3.97 16.03
N PHE A 40 16.49 -5.28 16.27
CA PHE A 40 15.35 -6.05 15.77
C PHE A 40 14.18 -6.22 16.76
N LYS A 41 14.34 -5.96 18.07
CA LYS A 41 13.34 -6.35 19.08
C LYS A 41 12.42 -5.24 19.62
N GLY A 42 12.50 -4.00 19.12
CA GLY A 42 11.77 -2.90 19.77
C GLY A 42 11.28 -1.75 18.89
N GLY A 43 11.37 -1.85 17.56
CA GLY A 43 10.79 -0.86 16.66
C GLY A 43 9.45 -1.37 16.14
N GLU A 44 8.35 -0.65 16.43
CA GLU A 44 7.14 -0.73 15.60
C GLU A 44 7.59 -0.72 14.12
N GLU A 45 7.17 -1.71 13.32
CA GLU A 45 7.45 -1.75 11.89
C GLU A 45 6.84 -0.51 11.23
N THR A 46 7.58 0.59 11.21
CA THR A 46 7.32 1.67 10.27
C THR A 46 7.48 1.07 8.89
N ASP A 47 6.53 1.33 7.99
CA ASP A 47 6.73 0.97 6.59
C ASP A 47 8.00 1.65 6.04
N GLU A 48 8.44 1.28 4.83
CA GLU A 48 9.56 1.88 4.07
C GLU A 48 9.50 3.44 3.99
N PHE A 49 8.43 4.07 4.48
CA PHE A 49 8.12 5.48 4.42
C PHE A 49 7.89 6.12 5.81
N GLY A 50 8.33 5.48 6.90
CA GLY A 50 8.27 6.05 8.25
C GLY A 50 6.85 6.26 8.80
N ARG A 51 5.82 5.65 8.18
CA ARG A 51 4.45 5.75 8.69
C ARG A 51 4.29 4.75 9.82
N ARG A 52 3.72 5.20 10.95
CA ARG A 52 3.09 4.27 11.90
C ARG A 52 2.08 3.44 11.11
N ARG A 53 2.34 2.14 10.97
CA ARG A 53 1.33 1.23 10.43
C ARG A 53 0.08 1.43 11.28
N ARG A 54 -1.04 1.69 10.63
CA ARG A 54 -2.32 1.74 11.33
C ARG A 54 -2.52 0.32 11.83
N GLU A 55 -2.27 0.09 13.12
CA GLU A 55 -2.47 -1.23 13.70
C GLU A 55 -3.91 -1.65 13.42
N TRP A 56 -4.07 -2.67 12.59
CA TRP A 56 -5.35 -3.31 12.32
C TRP A 56 -5.70 -4.16 13.54
N ASN A 57 -5.94 -3.50 14.68
CA ASN A 57 -6.27 -4.14 15.96
C ASN A 57 -7.78 -4.34 16.11
N ASP A 58 -8.47 -4.63 15.01
CA ASP A 58 -9.89 -4.97 15.07
C ASP A 58 -10.02 -6.49 15.09
N ALA A 59 -10.35 -7.06 16.25
CA ALA A 59 -10.55 -8.51 16.43
C ALA A 59 -11.56 -9.11 15.43
N ASN A 60 -12.40 -8.26 14.83
CA ASN A 60 -13.48 -8.65 13.93
C ASN A 60 -13.09 -8.64 12.44
N MET A 61 -11.96 -8.05 12.04
CA MET A 61 -11.55 -7.93 10.63
C MET A 61 -10.14 -8.51 10.38
N PRO A 62 -9.95 -9.36 9.36
CA PRO A 62 -8.62 -9.78 8.95
C PRO A 62 -7.84 -8.58 8.41
N ASN A 63 -6.52 -8.60 8.58
CA ASN A 63 -5.68 -7.53 8.10
C ASN A 63 -5.51 -7.64 6.56
N PRO A 64 -6.00 -6.67 5.76
CA PRO A 64 -5.93 -6.72 4.31
C PRO A 64 -4.49 -6.69 3.79
N ASP A 65 -3.53 -6.15 4.54
CA ASP A 65 -2.11 -6.14 4.17
C ASP A 65 -1.50 -7.55 4.20
N LYS A 66 -2.05 -8.45 5.02
CA LYS A 66 -1.61 -9.85 5.14
C LYS A 66 -2.37 -10.81 4.21
N GLN A 67 -3.46 -10.36 3.59
CA GLN A 67 -4.28 -11.19 2.71
C GLN A 67 -3.87 -11.04 1.24
N ASN A 68 -4.01 -12.13 0.47
CA ASN A 68 -3.97 -12.07 -0.99
C ASN A 68 -5.34 -11.66 -1.57
N ALA A 69 -5.40 -11.37 -2.87
CA ALA A 69 -6.63 -10.89 -3.51
C ALA A 69 -7.80 -11.88 -3.39
N LYS A 70 -7.54 -13.19 -3.53
CA LYS A 70 -8.56 -14.22 -3.39
C LYS A 70 -9.15 -14.26 -1.97
N GLN A 71 -8.29 -14.23 -0.95
CA GLN A 71 -8.72 -14.15 0.45
C GLN A 71 -9.54 -12.90 0.76
N ILE A 72 -9.21 -11.77 0.12
CA ILE A 72 -9.97 -10.53 0.24
C ILE A 72 -11.37 -10.71 -0.38
N ILE A 73 -11.46 -11.28 -1.59
CA ILE A 73 -12.73 -11.56 -2.28
C ILE A 73 -13.58 -12.53 -1.46
N ASP A 74 -13.01 -13.65 -1.03
CA ASP A 74 -13.68 -14.67 -0.23
C ASP A 74 -14.22 -14.06 1.08
N TYR A 75 -13.42 -13.23 1.75
CA TYR A 75 -13.88 -12.53 2.95
C TYR A 75 -14.99 -11.52 2.64
N ARG A 76 -14.89 -10.69 1.58
CA ARG A 76 -15.96 -9.75 1.18
C ARG A 76 -17.28 -10.47 0.87
N ASN A 77 -17.22 -11.71 0.40
CA ASN A 77 -18.40 -12.53 0.11
C ASN A 77 -18.93 -13.28 1.35
N SER A 78 -18.18 -13.32 2.44
CA SER A 78 -18.53 -14.07 3.66
C SER A 78 -19.62 -13.39 4.48
N GLU A 79 -20.40 -14.20 5.23
CA GLU A 79 -21.36 -13.70 6.21
C GLU A 79 -20.71 -12.84 7.30
N ARG A 80 -19.44 -13.11 7.63
CA ARG A 80 -18.69 -12.31 8.61
C ARG A 80 -18.50 -10.88 8.14
N TYR A 81 -18.22 -10.66 6.85
CA TYR A 81 -18.11 -9.32 6.28
C TYR A 81 -19.47 -8.62 6.21
N LYS A 82 -20.54 -9.33 5.81
CA LYS A 82 -21.89 -8.78 5.76
C LYS A 82 -22.41 -8.31 7.12
N ARG A 83 -21.94 -8.94 8.21
CA ARG A 83 -22.27 -8.57 9.61
C ARG A 83 -21.49 -7.36 10.13
N LEU A 84 -20.45 -6.91 9.43
CA LEU A 84 -19.71 -5.70 9.83
C LEU A 84 -20.61 -4.47 9.70
N SER A 85 -20.34 -3.46 10.53
CA SER A 85 -20.95 -2.15 10.34
C SER A 85 -20.55 -1.56 8.99
N GLN A 86 -21.40 -0.72 8.41
CA GLN A 86 -21.13 -0.07 7.12
C GLN A 86 -19.80 0.70 7.11
N ARG A 87 -19.41 1.28 8.26
CA ARG A 87 -18.12 1.96 8.43
C ARG A 87 -16.93 1.00 8.35
N GLU A 88 -17.02 -0.17 8.99
CA GLU A 88 -15.98 -1.20 8.95
C GLU A 88 -15.85 -1.79 7.55
N GLN A 89 -16.97 -2.12 6.89
CA GLN A 89 -16.99 -2.56 5.50
C GLN A 89 -16.29 -1.57 4.59
N MET A 90 -16.59 -0.27 4.75
CA MET A 90 -15.95 0.79 3.99
C MET A 90 -14.44 0.90 4.28
N MET A 91 -14.03 0.84 5.55
CA MET A 91 -12.60 0.87 5.91
C MET A 91 -11.86 -0.31 5.30
N TYR A 92 -12.40 -1.52 5.40
CA TYR A 92 -11.81 -2.72 4.83
C TYR A 92 -11.77 -2.66 3.30
N THR A 93 -12.83 -2.19 2.65
CA THR A 93 -12.87 -2.02 1.19
C THR A 93 -11.84 -1.01 0.71
N MET A 94 -11.68 0.14 1.38
CA MET A 94 -10.66 1.12 1.02
C MET A 94 -9.24 0.57 1.19
N ALA A 95 -9.02 -0.19 2.26
CA ALA A 95 -7.73 -0.78 2.57
C ALA A 95 -7.30 -1.87 1.58
N SER A 96 -8.24 -2.74 1.25
CA SER A 96 -8.04 -3.87 0.35
C SER A 96 -8.16 -3.49 -1.14
N GLY A 97 -8.75 -2.32 -1.43
CA GLY A 97 -9.06 -1.86 -2.78
C GLY A 97 -7.86 -1.83 -3.72
N ARG A 98 -6.67 -1.49 -3.21
CA ARG A 98 -5.44 -1.52 -4.03
C ARG A 98 -5.12 -2.92 -4.55
N LYS A 99 -5.14 -3.94 -3.67
CA LYS A 99 -4.85 -5.33 -4.05
C LYS A 99 -5.91 -5.90 -4.98
N LEU A 100 -7.17 -5.48 -4.79
CA LEU A 100 -8.25 -5.87 -5.69
C LEU A 100 -8.09 -5.26 -7.08
N ILE A 101 -7.72 -3.98 -7.18
CA ILE A 101 -7.43 -3.35 -8.48
C ILE A 101 -6.30 -4.11 -9.20
N ASP A 102 -5.23 -4.43 -8.49
CA ASP A 102 -4.10 -5.19 -9.06
C ASP A 102 -4.58 -6.55 -9.60
N TYR A 103 -5.37 -7.28 -8.82
CA TYR A 103 -5.99 -8.52 -9.27
C TYR A 103 -6.92 -8.35 -10.48
N HIS A 104 -7.70 -7.28 -10.53
CA HIS A 104 -8.61 -7.03 -11.65
C HIS A 104 -7.85 -6.70 -12.95
N ILE A 105 -6.73 -5.99 -12.84
CA ILE A 105 -5.83 -5.72 -13.97
C ILE A 105 -5.24 -7.02 -14.50
N ASP A 106 -4.67 -7.85 -13.63
CA ASP A 106 -4.06 -9.12 -14.01
C ASP A 106 -5.10 -10.04 -14.66
N THR A 107 -6.30 -10.11 -14.07
CA THR A 107 -7.43 -10.87 -14.64
C THR A 107 -7.82 -10.33 -16.02
N TYR A 108 -7.98 -9.02 -16.18
CA TYR A 108 -8.38 -8.43 -17.46
C TYR A 108 -7.39 -8.74 -18.59
N ILE A 109 -6.09 -8.64 -18.32
CA ILE A 109 -5.04 -8.83 -19.33
C ILE A 109 -4.90 -10.30 -19.72
N THR A 110 -5.15 -11.22 -18.78
CA THR A 110 -5.10 -12.66 -19.03
C THR A 110 -6.35 -13.20 -19.73
N LEU A 111 -7.48 -12.49 -19.64
CA LEU A 111 -8.71 -12.90 -20.30
C LEU A 111 -8.62 -12.77 -21.84
N PRO A 112 -9.24 -13.70 -22.60
CA PRO A 112 -9.43 -13.55 -24.03
C PRO A 112 -10.15 -12.23 -24.37
N LYS A 113 -9.83 -11.61 -25.51
CA LYS A 113 -10.40 -10.32 -25.93
C LYS A 113 -11.93 -10.30 -25.93
N GLU A 114 -12.56 -11.43 -26.27
CA GLU A 114 -14.01 -11.60 -26.28
C GLU A 114 -14.63 -11.48 -24.87
N GLN A 115 -13.89 -11.85 -23.83
CA GLN A 115 -14.34 -11.83 -22.43
C GLN A 115 -13.97 -10.55 -21.69
N GLN A 116 -13.13 -9.70 -22.29
CA GLN A 116 -12.68 -8.45 -21.69
C GLN A 116 -13.83 -7.45 -21.51
N THR A 117 -14.67 -7.26 -22.54
CA THR A 117 -15.82 -6.34 -22.48
C THR A 117 -16.84 -6.70 -21.39
N PRO A 118 -17.39 -7.93 -21.33
CA PRO A 118 -18.34 -8.28 -20.26
C PRO A 118 -17.70 -8.23 -18.87
N TYR A 119 -16.39 -8.47 -18.76
CA TYR A 119 -15.67 -8.31 -17.51
C TYR A 119 -15.59 -6.83 -17.07
N LEU A 120 -15.28 -5.90 -18.00
CA LEU A 120 -15.30 -4.47 -17.71
C LEU A 120 -16.71 -4.00 -17.31
N ASP A 121 -17.76 -4.50 -17.96
CA ASP A 121 -19.14 -4.17 -17.61
C ASP A 121 -19.48 -4.55 -16.17
N LYS A 122 -19.11 -5.76 -15.76
CA LYS A 122 -19.27 -6.23 -14.38
C LYS A 122 -18.56 -5.31 -13.38
N LEU A 123 -17.33 -4.88 -13.68
CA LEU A 123 -16.59 -3.99 -12.80
C LEU A 123 -17.19 -2.59 -12.73
N ILE A 124 -17.71 -2.08 -13.85
CA ILE A 124 -18.43 -0.80 -13.89
C ILE A 124 -19.69 -0.88 -13.02
N ASP A 125 -20.45 -1.97 -13.09
CA ASP A 125 -21.64 -2.17 -12.26
C ASP A 125 -21.29 -2.23 -10.76
N GLU A 126 -20.22 -2.93 -10.39
CA GLU A 126 -19.71 -2.95 -9.00
C GLU A 126 -19.33 -1.54 -8.53
N MET A 127 -18.65 -0.75 -9.39
CA MET A 127 -18.30 0.63 -9.06
C MET A 127 -19.51 1.54 -8.91
N GLN A 128 -20.53 1.39 -9.75
CA GLN A 128 -21.77 2.16 -9.64
C GLN A 128 -22.52 1.83 -8.36
N SER A 129 -22.65 0.55 -8.02
CA SER A 129 -23.26 0.11 -6.76
C SER A 129 -22.50 0.68 -5.56
N MET A 130 -21.17 0.59 -5.58
CA MET A 130 -20.34 1.17 -4.53
C MET A 130 -20.54 2.68 -4.43
N ARG A 131 -20.57 3.40 -5.56
CA ARG A 131 -20.81 4.84 -5.60
C ARG A 131 -22.16 5.21 -5.00
N GLY A 132 -23.23 4.50 -5.35
CA GLY A 132 -24.56 4.70 -4.76
C GLY A 132 -24.54 4.56 -3.24
N ASN A 133 -23.89 3.50 -2.73
CA ASN A 133 -23.73 3.30 -1.28
C ASN A 133 -22.93 4.44 -0.61
N PHE A 134 -21.91 4.98 -1.29
CA PHE A 134 -21.13 6.11 -0.81
C PHE A 134 -21.94 7.41 -0.80
N GLU A 135 -22.73 7.67 -1.84
CA GLU A 135 -23.60 8.84 -1.93
C GLU A 135 -24.69 8.79 -0.85
N GLN A 136 -25.28 7.61 -0.61
CA GLN A 136 -26.21 7.38 0.49
C GLN A 136 -25.57 7.65 1.86
N MET A 137 -24.40 7.07 2.13
CA MET A 137 -23.66 7.36 3.36
C MET A 137 -23.33 8.85 3.51
N ARG A 138 -23.11 9.56 2.40
CA ARG A 138 -22.83 11.00 2.42
C ARG A 138 -24.09 11.80 2.71
N SER A 139 -25.27 11.39 2.23
CA SER A 139 -26.54 12.05 2.54
C SER A 139 -26.99 11.81 3.97
N GLU A 140 -26.74 10.62 4.53
CA GLU A 140 -27.11 10.26 5.91
C GLU A 140 -26.19 10.89 6.95
N ARG A 141 -24.98 11.31 6.56
CA ARG A 141 -24.13 12.09 7.45
C ARG A 141 -24.75 13.47 7.65
N PRO A 142 -24.91 13.93 8.91
CA PRO A 142 -25.41 15.27 9.17
C PRO A 142 -24.53 16.26 8.42
N ARG A 143 -25.15 17.02 7.50
CA ARG A 143 -24.48 18.13 6.83
C ARG A 143 -23.98 19.04 7.94
N ARG A 144 -22.67 19.20 8.04
CA ARG A 144 -22.08 20.11 9.01
C ARG A 144 -22.72 21.47 8.81
N ASP A 145 -23.18 22.05 9.91
CA ASP A 145 -23.75 23.39 9.90
C ASP A 145 -22.74 24.35 9.25
N ALA A 146 -23.17 25.00 8.17
CA ALA A 146 -22.35 25.97 7.46
C ALA A 146 -22.03 27.18 8.36
N ASN A 147 -22.82 27.38 9.42
CA ASN A 147 -22.69 28.45 10.40
C ASN A 147 -21.99 28.03 11.69
N ASP A 148 -21.39 26.83 11.77
CA ASP A 148 -20.60 26.42 12.95
C ASP A 148 -19.48 27.45 13.19
N PRO A 149 -19.44 28.16 14.33
CA PRO A 149 -18.42 29.18 14.61
C PRO A 149 -17.00 28.60 14.65
N ASN A 150 -16.84 27.28 14.81
CA ASN A 150 -15.56 26.59 14.71
C ASN A 150 -15.17 26.21 13.27
N MET A 151 -16.05 26.34 12.27
CA MET A 151 -15.71 26.03 10.87
C MET A 151 -14.57 26.88 10.36
N GLN A 152 -14.52 28.17 10.73
CA GLN A 152 -13.45 29.07 10.30
C GLN A 152 -12.09 28.65 10.89
N ARG A 153 -12.01 28.41 12.21
CA ARG A 153 -10.80 27.89 12.87
C ARG A 153 -10.39 26.52 12.33
N ARG A 154 -11.35 25.66 11.97
CA ARG A 154 -11.08 24.36 11.35
C ARG A 154 -10.56 24.52 9.92
N ARG A 155 -11.13 25.44 9.12
CA ARG A 155 -10.63 25.77 7.78
C ARG A 155 -9.22 26.34 7.85
N GLU A 156 -8.94 27.24 8.78
CA GLU A 156 -7.60 27.78 9.02
C GLU A 156 -6.62 26.70 9.46
N ARG A 157 -6.99 25.81 10.39
CA ARG A 157 -6.16 24.64 10.75
C ARG A 157 -5.96 23.68 9.57
N ALA A 158 -6.98 23.45 8.75
CA ALA A 158 -6.87 22.61 7.57
C ALA A 158 -5.96 23.25 6.50
N GLN A 159 -6.06 24.56 6.30
CA GLN A 159 -5.20 25.35 5.41
C GLN A 159 -3.77 25.43 5.93
N GLN A 160 -3.55 25.58 7.24
CA GLN A 160 -2.22 25.50 7.86
C GLN A 160 -1.64 24.08 7.76
N ALA A 161 -2.46 23.04 8.00
CA ALA A 161 -2.05 21.67 7.81
C ALA A 161 -1.74 21.35 6.33
N GLN A 162 -2.45 21.96 5.38
CA GLN A 162 -2.16 21.86 3.95
C GLN A 162 -0.99 22.75 3.49
N GLY A 163 -0.74 23.88 4.16
CA GLY A 163 0.42 24.74 3.94
C GLY A 163 1.74 24.09 4.35
N GLY A 164 1.73 23.30 5.44
CA GLY A 164 2.84 22.44 5.86
C GLY A 164 2.85 21.05 5.21
N ARG A 165 1.72 20.60 4.67
CA ARG A 165 1.59 19.39 3.83
C ARG A 165 1.07 19.81 2.46
N ARG A 166 1.88 20.52 1.68
CA ARG A 166 1.78 20.37 0.22
C ARG A 166 1.85 18.88 0.02
N VAL A 167 0.74 18.23 -0.38
CA VAL A 167 0.70 16.78 -0.59
C VAL A 167 1.89 16.48 -1.47
N ASP A 168 2.90 15.87 -0.86
CA ASP A 168 4.25 15.87 -1.42
C ASP A 168 4.13 15.26 -2.82
N GLY A 169 4.27 16.11 -3.85
CA GLY A 169 4.03 15.70 -5.22
C GLY A 169 4.93 14.52 -5.57
N SER A 170 6.09 14.45 -4.93
CA SER A 170 7.03 13.34 -4.99
C SER A 170 6.47 12.04 -4.38
N ARG A 171 5.66 12.09 -3.31
CA ARG A 171 5.00 10.91 -2.70
C ARG A 171 3.84 10.41 -3.55
N MET A 172 3.03 11.31 -4.11
CA MET A 172 1.96 10.94 -5.04
C MET A 172 2.54 10.40 -6.36
N ARG A 173 3.63 11.00 -6.83
CA ARG A 173 4.41 10.51 -7.98
C ARG A 173 5.03 9.14 -7.66
N ALA A 174 5.67 8.96 -6.51
CA ALA A 174 6.22 7.66 -6.08
C ALA A 174 5.14 6.58 -5.94
N MET A 175 3.92 6.92 -5.52
CA MET A 175 2.80 5.97 -5.54
C MET A 175 2.35 5.61 -6.96
N ARG A 176 2.32 6.59 -7.89
CA ARG A 176 2.00 6.36 -9.32
C ARG A 176 3.11 5.62 -10.07
N GLU A 177 4.36 5.81 -9.65
CA GLU A 177 5.55 5.23 -10.25
C GLU A 177 5.96 3.89 -9.62
N ARG A 178 5.22 3.41 -8.62
CA ARG A 178 5.50 2.13 -7.96
C ARG A 178 5.18 0.96 -8.90
N GLY A 179 6.13 0.03 -9.00
CA GLY A 179 6.02 -1.17 -9.83
C GLY A 179 6.92 -1.14 -11.07
N THR A 180 6.96 -2.23 -11.81
CA THR A 180 7.76 -2.31 -13.05
C THR A 180 7.18 -1.40 -14.14
N PRO A 181 7.96 -0.98 -15.15
CA PRO A 181 7.44 -0.26 -16.32
C PRO A 181 6.25 -0.98 -16.97
N GLU A 182 6.29 -2.30 -17.02
CA GLU A 182 5.22 -3.15 -17.55
C GLU A 182 3.94 -3.06 -16.71
N GLN A 183 4.02 -3.24 -15.38
CA GLN A 183 2.86 -3.08 -14.49
C GLN A 183 2.21 -1.71 -14.62
N ARG A 184 3.00 -0.66 -14.87
CA ARG A 184 2.48 0.69 -15.12
C ARG A 184 1.76 0.79 -16.47
N ALA A 185 2.28 0.14 -17.52
CA ALA A 185 1.61 0.09 -18.81
C ALA A 185 0.26 -0.65 -18.72
N GLN A 186 0.24 -1.80 -18.04
CA GLN A 186 -0.94 -2.59 -17.77
C GLN A 186 -2.03 -1.82 -17.02
N ARG A 187 -1.66 -1.09 -15.96
CA ARG A 187 -2.57 -0.19 -15.22
C ARG A 187 -3.18 0.89 -16.12
N ARG A 188 -2.37 1.50 -17.00
CA ARG A 188 -2.86 2.52 -17.92
C ARG A 188 -3.83 1.94 -18.94
N GLN A 189 -3.47 0.82 -19.57
CA GLN A 189 -4.35 0.13 -20.53
C GLN A 189 -5.68 -0.25 -19.89
N PHE A 190 -5.65 -0.84 -18.70
CA PHE A 190 -6.87 -1.18 -17.96
C PHE A 190 -7.69 0.06 -17.62
N GLY A 191 -7.05 1.12 -17.14
CA GLY A 191 -7.72 2.39 -16.81
C GLY A 191 -8.38 3.05 -18.03
N GLU A 192 -7.69 3.08 -19.17
CA GLU A 192 -8.21 3.60 -20.44
C GLU A 192 -9.38 2.75 -20.95
N ALA A 193 -9.26 1.42 -20.89
CA ALA A 193 -10.33 0.51 -21.30
C ALA A 193 -11.58 0.67 -20.42
N MET A 194 -11.40 0.73 -19.10
CA MET A 194 -12.48 1.02 -18.15
C MET A 194 -13.14 2.36 -18.44
N GLN A 195 -12.34 3.43 -18.64
CA GLN A 195 -12.86 4.77 -18.92
C GLN A 195 -13.65 4.80 -20.22
N LYS A 196 -13.10 4.23 -21.30
CA LYS A 196 -13.76 4.14 -22.60
C LYS A 196 -15.07 3.37 -22.48
N ARG A 197 -15.07 2.21 -21.82
CA ARG A 197 -16.27 1.39 -21.66
C ARG A 197 -17.34 2.09 -20.82
N ALA A 198 -16.95 2.80 -19.76
CA ALA A 198 -17.87 3.61 -18.98
C ALA A 198 -18.48 4.76 -19.81
N GLN A 199 -17.69 5.43 -20.65
CA GLN A 199 -18.18 6.47 -21.58
C GLN A 199 -19.15 5.90 -22.61
N GLU A 200 -18.87 4.72 -23.18
CA GLU A 200 -19.79 4.02 -24.09
C GLU A 200 -21.14 3.72 -23.42
N ARG A 201 -21.14 3.48 -22.09
CA ARG A 201 -22.35 3.27 -21.29
C ARG A 201 -22.99 4.57 -20.78
N GLY A 202 -22.47 5.74 -21.14
CA GLY A 202 -22.98 7.03 -20.67
C GLY A 202 -22.70 7.31 -19.18
N ILE A 203 -21.71 6.62 -18.60
CA ILE A 203 -21.37 6.74 -17.18
C ILE A 203 -20.18 7.68 -17.04
N GLU A 204 -20.40 8.82 -16.39
CA GLU A 204 -19.31 9.74 -16.08
C GLU A 204 -18.50 9.20 -14.90
N MET A 205 -17.32 8.66 -15.22
CA MET A 205 -16.35 8.23 -14.20
C MET A 205 -15.74 9.46 -13.51
N PRO A 206 -15.61 9.44 -12.17
CA PRO A 206 -14.83 10.45 -11.47
C PRO A 206 -13.42 10.50 -12.07
N ARG A 207 -12.94 11.69 -12.45
CA ARG A 207 -11.57 11.84 -12.95
C ARG A 207 -10.58 11.45 -11.84
N PHE A 208 -10.10 10.21 -11.88
CA PHE A 208 -9.07 9.70 -10.99
C PHE A 208 -7.73 10.38 -11.32
N GLY A 209 -7.41 11.48 -10.63
CA GLY A 209 -6.04 12.00 -10.57
C GLY A 209 -5.77 13.39 -11.15
N GLY A 210 -6.77 14.25 -11.33
CA GLY A 210 -6.56 15.67 -11.60
C GLY A 210 -6.40 16.51 -10.32
N PRO A 211 -5.43 17.44 -10.22
CA PRO A 211 -5.44 18.45 -9.18
C PRO A 211 -6.59 19.44 -9.46
N GLY A 212 -7.60 19.46 -8.59
CA GLY A 212 -8.69 20.44 -8.65
C GLY A 212 -9.94 19.94 -9.38
N GLY A 213 -10.86 19.37 -8.61
CA GLY A 213 -12.27 19.34 -9.00
C GLY A 213 -12.87 20.75 -8.85
N PRO A 214 -13.58 21.29 -9.85
CA PRO A 214 -14.07 22.65 -9.89
C PRO A 214 -15.42 22.82 -9.16
N ASP A 215 -15.46 22.54 -7.86
CA ASP A 215 -16.43 23.20 -6.97
C ASP A 215 -15.80 24.41 -6.25
N GLY A 216 -14.58 24.78 -6.65
CA GLY A 216 -13.88 25.98 -6.23
C GLY A 216 -14.28 27.26 -6.97
N ARG A 217 -15.55 27.42 -7.35
CA ARG A 217 -16.08 28.73 -7.78
C ARG A 217 -16.49 29.53 -6.54
N GLY A 218 -15.48 30.02 -5.82
CA GLY A 218 -15.61 31.19 -4.97
C GLY A 218 -15.47 32.44 -5.84
N GLY A 219 -16.55 33.21 -5.90
CA GLY A 219 -16.68 34.64 -6.21
C GLY A 219 -15.63 35.32 -7.09
N ARG A 220 -16.09 35.82 -8.24
CA ARG A 220 -15.76 37.20 -8.59
C ARG A 220 -16.65 38.14 -7.80
#